data_AF-A0A847YNM3-F1
#
_entry.id   AF-A0A847YNM3-F1
#
_cell.length_a   1.000
_cell.length_b   1.000
_cell.length_c   1.000
_cell.angle_alpha   90.00
_cell.angle_beta   90.00
_cell.angle_gamma   90.00
#
_symmetry.space_group_name_H-M   'P 1'
#
loop_
_entity.id
_entity.type
_entity.pdbx_description
1 polymer ?
#
loop_
_entity_poly.entity_id
_entity_poly.type
_entity_poly.pdbx_seq_one_letter_code
_entity_poly.pdbx_strand_id
1 'polypeptide(L)'
;MKFLSRILVVLCSCLLFAFPALAAPQDQYKLPEPYMSLEQNYLEAFPGLQKVMDMMIEKTAQQIKKPDQDILHNRVCSALVYKMAVDNKLSAKYQKLAIAGDLLHNISKEDKQDVLTDPALLNQADLMVTRLKKAGYFRNSPNFWKDKEIFTQPKIGNNLSLIHHITGALRVGQMLTEIGGFSKKEVELVEVGVLEHSTGYWYFRSSINDVMGSSDAWAIAYPAPENDLAKLIHDADLISQFVPESVVPEGSKWRVLATKRWKAKTTQEEAHIVYYVFKLLYDEAKTDAGKRLAKEKWDQIAPELIKLMGLQPGDNPIAILGVPAIFQK
;
A
#
# COMPACT_ATOMS: atom_id res chain seq x y z
N MET A 1 -35.35 52.51 -15.80
CA MET A 1 -35.93 51.25 -15.26
C MET A 1 -35.50 49.97 -15.98
N LYS A 2 -35.35 49.92 -17.31
CA LYS A 2 -34.96 48.68 -18.04
C LYS A 2 -33.52 48.17 -17.82
N PHE A 3 -32.63 49.00 -17.28
CA PHE A 3 -31.22 48.66 -17.03
C PHE A 3 -31.02 48.00 -15.66
N LEU A 4 -31.72 48.48 -14.61
CA LEU A 4 -31.71 47.85 -13.28
C LEU A 4 -32.30 46.44 -13.31
N SER A 5 -33.36 46.21 -14.09
CA SER A 5 -33.99 44.89 -14.19
C SER A 5 -33.11 43.86 -14.92
N ARG A 6 -32.19 44.27 -15.80
CA ARG A 6 -31.22 43.36 -16.45
C ARG A 6 -30.07 42.98 -15.51
N ILE A 7 -29.59 43.91 -14.70
CA ILE A 7 -28.54 43.65 -13.70
C ILE A 7 -29.05 42.72 -12.59
N LEU A 8 -30.30 42.90 -12.15
CA LEU A 8 -30.91 42.04 -11.13
C LEU A 8 -31.13 40.60 -11.62
N VAL A 9 -31.47 40.41 -12.90
CA VAL A 9 -31.63 39.07 -13.51
C VAL A 9 -30.29 38.36 -13.65
N VAL A 10 -29.21 39.07 -14.01
CA VAL A 10 -27.87 38.48 -14.06
C VAL A 10 -27.35 38.14 -12.66
N LEU A 11 -27.55 39.01 -11.66
CA LEU A 11 -27.17 38.71 -10.27
C LEU A 11 -27.95 37.54 -9.66
N CYS A 12 -29.26 37.44 -9.91
CA CYS A 12 -30.05 36.28 -9.49
C CYS A 12 -29.64 34.99 -10.22
N SER A 13 -29.19 35.09 -11.48
CA SER A 13 -28.70 33.92 -12.25
C SER A 13 -27.34 33.43 -11.77
N CYS A 14 -26.47 34.32 -11.26
CA CYS A 14 -25.18 33.95 -10.68
C CYS A 14 -25.29 33.36 -9.26
N LEU A 15 -26.35 33.67 -8.51
CA LEU A 15 -26.56 33.16 -7.15
C LEU A 15 -27.29 31.80 -7.11
N LEU A 16 -27.95 31.38 -8.20
CA LEU A 16 -28.66 30.10 -8.27
C LEU A 16 -27.77 28.89 -8.61
N PHE A 17 -26.48 29.11 -8.87
CA PHE A 17 -25.49 28.03 -9.11
C PHE A 17 -24.38 27.96 -8.06
N ALA A 18 -24.48 28.74 -6.97
CA ALA A 18 -23.63 28.54 -5.80
C ALA A 18 -24.20 27.38 -4.96
N PHE A 19 -24.12 26.16 -5.49
CA PHE A 19 -24.14 25.01 -4.59
C PHE A 19 -22.94 25.18 -3.66
N PRO A 20 -23.10 25.07 -2.32
CA PRO A 20 -21.93 24.92 -1.48
C PRO A 20 -21.16 23.73 -2.05
N ALA A 21 -19.93 23.94 -2.48
CA ALA A 21 -19.03 22.84 -2.78
C ALA A 21 -18.97 22.04 -1.47
N LEU A 22 -19.72 20.94 -1.42
CA LEU A 22 -19.68 20.04 -0.28
C LEU A 22 -18.22 19.61 -0.20
N ALA A 23 -17.60 19.88 0.95
CA ALA A 23 -16.23 19.45 1.21
C ALA A 23 -16.15 17.96 0.89
N ALA A 24 -15.17 17.57 0.09
CA ALA A 24 -15.05 16.20 -0.33
C ALA A 24 -14.67 15.35 0.90
N PRO A 25 -15.06 14.06 0.97
CA PRO A 25 -14.83 13.24 2.18
C PRO A 25 -13.37 13.24 2.64
N GLN A 26 -12.41 13.35 1.70
CA GLN A 26 -10.98 13.39 2.00
C GLN A 26 -10.53 14.65 2.76
N ASP A 27 -11.28 15.76 2.70
CA ASP A 27 -10.92 17.04 3.32
C ASP A 27 -10.92 16.96 4.86
N GLN A 28 -11.57 15.94 5.42
CA GLN A 28 -11.55 15.63 6.86
C GLN A 28 -10.18 15.11 7.33
N TYR A 29 -9.39 14.53 6.42
CA TYR A 29 -8.12 13.91 6.72
C TYR A 29 -7.02 14.71 6.04
N LYS A 30 -6.36 15.63 6.75
CA LYS A 30 -5.39 16.53 6.12
C LYS A 30 -4.08 15.80 5.79
N LEU A 31 -3.72 15.79 4.52
CA LEU A 31 -2.39 15.37 4.08
C LEU A 31 -1.36 16.47 4.34
N PRO A 32 -0.14 16.13 4.77
CA PRO A 32 0.96 17.08 4.77
C PRO A 32 1.49 17.28 3.34
N GLU A 33 2.16 18.42 3.11
CA GLU A 33 2.95 18.61 1.89
C GLU A 33 4.15 17.65 1.85
N PRO A 34 4.59 17.19 0.67
CA PRO A 34 4.09 17.52 -0.67
C PRO A 34 2.88 16.68 -1.13
N TYR A 35 2.38 15.76 -0.29
CA TYR A 35 1.38 14.77 -0.71
C TYR A 35 0.02 15.40 -1.04
N MET A 36 -0.35 16.47 -0.35
CA MET A 36 -1.57 17.23 -0.66
C MET A 36 -1.54 17.81 -2.08
N SER A 37 -0.45 18.48 -2.45
CA SER A 37 -0.30 19.03 -3.81
C SER A 37 -0.29 17.94 -4.88
N LEU A 38 0.37 16.80 -4.61
CA LEU A 38 0.38 15.65 -5.51
C LEU A 38 -1.02 15.04 -5.70
N GLU A 39 -1.80 14.96 -4.63
CA GLU A 39 -3.19 14.50 -4.69
C GLU A 39 -4.08 15.40 -5.54
N GLN A 40 -4.00 16.70 -5.31
CA GLN A 40 -4.75 17.68 -6.11
C GLN A 40 -4.40 17.56 -7.60
N ASN A 41 -3.11 17.47 -7.93
CA ASN A 41 -2.65 17.33 -9.30
C ASN A 41 -3.19 16.07 -9.99
N TYR A 42 -3.23 14.92 -9.32
CA TYR A 42 -3.75 13.71 -9.96
C TYR A 42 -5.28 13.69 -10.04
N LEU A 43 -5.99 14.30 -9.09
CA LEU A 43 -7.45 14.42 -9.14
C LEU A 43 -7.86 15.40 -10.26
N GLU A 44 -7.08 16.44 -10.53
CA GLU A 44 -7.27 17.32 -11.67
C GLU A 44 -7.00 16.58 -13.00
N ALA A 45 -5.89 15.82 -13.08
CA ALA A 45 -5.54 15.05 -14.27
C ALA A 45 -6.52 13.91 -14.56
N PHE A 46 -7.07 13.28 -13.50
CA PHE A 46 -7.96 12.12 -13.59
C PHE A 46 -9.19 12.26 -12.68
N PRO A 47 -10.17 13.13 -13.02
CA PRO A 47 -11.30 13.42 -12.13
C PRO A 47 -12.15 12.19 -11.75
N GLY A 48 -12.15 11.15 -12.59
CA GLY A 48 -12.81 9.87 -12.28
C GLY A 48 -12.24 9.13 -11.06
N LEU A 49 -11.03 9.46 -10.61
CA LEU A 49 -10.43 8.87 -9.40
C LEU A 49 -11.06 9.37 -8.10
N GLN A 50 -11.79 10.49 -8.12
CA GLN A 50 -12.53 10.95 -6.93
C GLN A 50 -13.50 9.88 -6.44
N LYS A 51 -14.22 9.20 -7.34
CA LYS A 51 -15.12 8.10 -6.96
C LYS A 51 -14.40 6.92 -6.31
N VAL A 52 -13.18 6.64 -6.76
CA VAL A 52 -12.34 5.58 -6.18
C VAL A 52 -11.90 5.97 -4.76
N MET A 53 -11.50 7.23 -4.58
CA MET A 53 -11.12 7.78 -3.27
C MET A 53 -12.30 7.81 -2.28
N ASP A 54 -13.48 8.24 -2.73
CA ASP A 54 -14.69 8.27 -1.90
C ASP A 54 -15.03 6.86 -1.41
N MET A 55 -14.97 5.88 -2.32
CA MET A 55 -15.25 4.49 -2.00
C MET A 55 -14.21 3.89 -1.04
N MET A 56 -12.92 4.24 -1.22
CA MET A 56 -11.86 3.88 -0.28
C MET A 56 -12.16 4.39 1.13
N ILE A 57 -12.46 5.69 1.26
CA ILE A 57 -12.75 6.34 2.54
C ILE A 57 -13.96 5.69 3.21
N GLU A 58 -15.04 5.50 2.46
CA GLU A 58 -16.27 4.92 2.97
C GLU A 58 -16.03 3.50 3.51
N LYS A 59 -15.36 2.65 2.73
CA LYS A 59 -15.08 1.26 3.12
C LYS A 59 -14.13 1.17 4.30
N THR A 60 -13.05 1.95 4.33
CA THR A 60 -12.14 1.96 5.47
C THR A 60 -12.86 2.42 6.74
N ALA A 61 -13.71 3.45 6.66
CA ALA A 61 -14.51 3.89 7.80
C ALA A 61 -15.53 2.84 8.31
N GLN A 62 -16.01 1.95 7.43
CA GLN A 62 -16.88 0.83 7.81
C GLN A 62 -16.11 -0.29 8.54
N GLN A 63 -14.82 -0.47 8.25
CA GLN A 63 -14.02 -1.59 8.76
C GLN A 63 -13.40 -1.31 10.14
N ILE A 64 -13.02 -0.05 10.42
CA ILE A 64 -12.29 0.30 11.64
C ILE A 64 -12.84 1.55 12.32
N LYS A 65 -12.84 1.55 13.67
CA LYS A 65 -13.37 2.66 14.49
C LYS A 65 -12.60 3.98 14.36
N LYS A 66 -11.32 3.92 13.98
CA LYS A 66 -10.41 5.07 13.85
C LYS A 66 -9.66 4.97 12.52
N PRO A 67 -10.32 5.29 11.40
CA PRO A 67 -9.81 5.02 10.06
C PRO A 67 -8.76 6.02 9.58
N ASP A 68 -8.51 7.10 10.34
CA ASP A 68 -7.69 8.24 9.92
C ASP A 68 -6.32 7.82 9.38
N GLN A 69 -5.63 6.93 10.07
CA GLN A 69 -4.27 6.52 9.68
C GLN A 69 -4.27 5.63 8.43
N ASP A 70 -5.23 4.73 8.29
CA ASP A 70 -5.37 3.86 7.12
C ASP A 70 -5.77 4.67 5.86
N ILE A 71 -6.69 5.62 6.02
CA ILE A 71 -7.07 6.56 4.96
C ILE A 71 -5.87 7.43 4.54
N LEU A 72 -5.15 8.01 5.51
CA LEU A 72 -3.99 8.84 5.21
C LEU A 72 -2.86 8.04 4.56
N HIS A 73 -2.63 6.80 5.02
CA HIS A 73 -1.63 5.91 4.42
C HIS A 73 -1.93 5.65 2.95
N ASN A 74 -3.14 5.20 2.60
CA ASN A 74 -3.49 4.94 1.20
C ASN A 74 -3.33 6.19 0.32
N ARG A 75 -3.70 7.37 0.84
CA ARG A 75 -3.55 8.63 0.12
C ARG A 75 -2.09 9.06 -0.06
N VAL A 76 -1.25 8.88 0.97
CA VAL A 76 0.20 9.11 0.85
C VAL A 76 0.82 8.16 -0.17
N CYS A 77 0.49 6.87 -0.12
CA CYS A 77 0.96 5.89 -1.10
C CYS A 77 0.54 6.31 -2.52
N SER A 78 -0.71 6.75 -2.71
CA SER A 78 -1.22 7.13 -4.02
C SER A 78 -0.56 8.39 -4.58
N ALA A 79 -0.23 9.35 -3.71
CA ALA A 79 0.58 10.51 -4.07
C ALA A 79 2.01 10.11 -4.49
N LEU A 80 2.63 9.15 -3.77
CA LEU A 80 3.95 8.61 -4.13
C LEU A 80 3.92 7.87 -5.47
N VAL A 81 2.90 7.03 -5.70
CA VAL A 81 2.68 6.34 -6.98
C VAL A 81 2.55 7.34 -8.11
N TYR A 82 1.74 8.40 -7.93
CA TYR A 82 1.60 9.44 -8.96
C TYR A 82 2.94 10.09 -9.29
N LYS A 83 3.71 10.50 -8.27
CA LYS A 83 5.04 11.07 -8.47
C LYS A 83 5.96 10.13 -9.25
N MET A 84 6.05 8.87 -8.85
CA MET A 84 6.90 7.89 -9.52
C MET A 84 6.45 7.61 -10.95
N ALA A 85 5.14 7.52 -11.20
CA ALA A 85 4.60 7.28 -12.53
C ALA A 85 4.88 8.46 -13.49
N VAL A 86 4.84 9.70 -12.99
CA VAL A 86 5.24 10.91 -13.73
C VAL A 86 6.75 10.93 -13.97
N ASP A 87 7.57 10.68 -12.94
CA ASP A 87 9.03 10.69 -13.04
C ASP A 87 9.54 9.60 -14.01
N ASN A 88 8.85 8.46 -14.08
CA ASN A 88 9.12 7.38 -15.05
C ASN A 88 8.47 7.61 -16.42
N LYS A 89 7.79 8.74 -16.64
CA LYS A 89 7.14 9.13 -17.91
C LYS A 89 6.15 8.08 -18.42
N LEU A 90 5.41 7.42 -17.51
CA LEU A 90 4.38 6.46 -17.90
C LEU A 90 3.23 7.17 -18.60
N SER A 91 2.48 6.44 -19.44
CA SER A 91 1.32 7.02 -20.11
C SER A 91 0.23 7.42 -19.11
N ALA A 92 -0.59 8.42 -19.46
CA ALA A 92 -1.69 8.89 -18.62
C ALA A 92 -2.63 7.74 -18.19
N LYS A 93 -2.85 6.77 -19.08
CA LYS A 93 -3.61 5.55 -18.77
C LYS A 93 -2.95 4.75 -17.65
N TYR A 94 -1.64 4.48 -17.72
CA TYR A 94 -0.94 3.76 -16.67
C TYR A 94 -0.88 4.52 -15.35
N GLN A 95 -0.67 5.84 -15.40
CA GLN A 95 -0.71 6.69 -14.20
C GLN A 95 -2.05 6.55 -13.48
N LYS A 96 -3.18 6.71 -14.20
CA LYS A 96 -4.53 6.53 -13.62
C LYS A 96 -4.71 5.17 -12.95
N LEU A 97 -4.27 4.10 -13.60
CA LEU A 97 -4.43 2.74 -13.08
C LEU A 97 -3.57 2.48 -11.83
N ALA A 98 -2.34 2.99 -11.82
CA ALA A 98 -1.46 2.83 -10.68
C ALA A 98 -2.04 3.52 -9.44
N ILE A 99 -2.58 4.73 -9.60
CA ILE A 99 -3.23 5.47 -8.51
C ILE A 99 -4.50 4.76 -8.05
N ALA A 100 -5.33 4.26 -8.98
CA ALA A 100 -6.54 3.52 -8.62
C ALA A 100 -6.22 2.25 -7.82
N GLY A 101 -5.20 1.50 -8.23
CA GLY A 101 -4.75 0.31 -7.51
C GLY A 101 -4.19 0.64 -6.13
N ASP A 102 -3.40 1.71 -6.03
CA ASP A 102 -2.81 2.13 -4.76
C ASP A 102 -3.84 2.69 -3.78
N LEU A 103 -4.83 3.48 -4.24
CA LEU A 103 -5.92 3.93 -3.35
C LEU A 103 -6.61 2.75 -2.67
N LEU A 104 -6.68 1.59 -3.33
CA LEU A 104 -7.43 0.44 -2.84
C LEU A 104 -6.54 -0.75 -2.38
N HIS A 105 -5.21 -0.62 -2.34
CA HIS A 105 -4.34 -1.79 -2.10
C HIS A 105 -4.54 -2.45 -0.72
N ASN A 106 -4.98 -1.67 0.27
CA ASN A 106 -5.29 -2.13 1.62
C ASN A 106 -6.79 -2.29 1.91
N ILE A 107 -7.66 -2.27 0.89
CA ILE A 107 -9.12 -2.18 1.08
C ILE A 107 -9.74 -3.32 1.89
N SER A 108 -9.07 -4.48 1.99
CA SER A 108 -9.55 -5.64 2.78
C SER A 108 -8.75 -5.87 4.06
N LYS A 109 -7.81 -5.00 4.43
CA LYS A 109 -6.85 -5.24 5.51
C LYS A 109 -7.50 -5.35 6.89
N GLU A 110 -8.58 -4.61 7.11
CA GLU A 110 -9.30 -4.57 8.38
C GLU A 110 -10.70 -5.23 8.30
N ASP A 111 -11.05 -5.83 7.14
CA ASP A 111 -12.32 -6.52 6.96
C ASP A 111 -12.27 -7.93 7.56
N LYS A 112 -12.93 -8.10 8.71
CA LYS A 112 -12.95 -9.37 9.46
C LYS A 112 -13.69 -10.49 8.76
N GLN A 113 -14.47 -10.19 7.72
CA GLN A 113 -15.18 -11.20 6.93
C GLN A 113 -14.36 -11.65 5.70
N ASP A 114 -13.31 -10.91 5.33
CA ASP A 114 -12.46 -11.24 4.19
C ASP A 114 -11.39 -12.27 4.59
N VAL A 115 -11.82 -13.46 4.99
CA VAL A 115 -10.97 -14.59 5.38
C VAL A 115 -11.00 -15.71 4.35
N LEU A 116 -9.83 -16.25 4.00
CA LEU A 116 -9.69 -17.33 3.01
C LEU A 116 -10.00 -18.73 3.57
N THR A 117 -10.35 -18.84 4.86
CA THR A 117 -10.97 -20.07 5.38
C THR A 117 -12.44 -20.19 5.01
N ASP A 118 -13.10 -19.10 4.60
CA ASP A 118 -14.42 -19.16 3.97
C ASP A 118 -14.28 -19.83 2.59
N PRO A 119 -14.88 -21.01 2.36
CA PRO A 119 -14.77 -21.71 1.08
C PRO A 119 -15.31 -20.89 -0.09
N ALA A 120 -16.34 -20.06 0.13
CA ALA A 120 -16.92 -19.25 -0.93
C ALA A 120 -15.95 -18.12 -1.35
N LEU A 121 -15.25 -17.51 -0.40
CA LEU A 121 -14.27 -16.47 -0.68
C LEU A 121 -13.00 -17.06 -1.31
N LEU A 122 -12.53 -18.20 -0.81
CA LEU A 122 -11.39 -18.92 -1.39
C LEU A 122 -11.66 -19.31 -2.85
N ASN A 123 -12.86 -19.80 -3.15
CA ASN A 123 -13.26 -20.12 -4.52
C ASN A 123 -13.29 -18.87 -5.43
N GLN A 124 -13.76 -17.72 -4.94
CA GLN A 124 -13.71 -16.47 -5.69
C GLN A 124 -12.27 -16.01 -5.97
N ALA A 125 -11.39 -16.09 -4.97
CA ALA A 125 -9.97 -15.80 -5.13
C ALA A 125 -9.32 -16.75 -6.14
N ASP A 126 -9.66 -18.05 -6.10
CA ASP A 126 -9.16 -19.05 -7.04
C ASP A 126 -9.58 -18.76 -8.49
N LEU A 127 -10.83 -18.38 -8.71
CA LEU A 127 -11.34 -17.98 -10.02
C LEU A 127 -10.63 -16.73 -10.55
N MET A 128 -10.39 -15.74 -9.68
CA MET A 128 -9.62 -14.54 -10.01
C MET A 128 -8.19 -14.91 -10.41
N VAL A 129 -7.44 -15.60 -9.55
CA VAL A 129 -6.02 -15.93 -9.80
C VAL A 129 -5.87 -16.84 -11.02
N THR A 130 -6.76 -17.82 -11.20
CA THR A 130 -6.76 -18.71 -12.38
C THR A 130 -6.96 -17.92 -13.68
N ARG A 131 -7.90 -16.98 -13.69
CA ARG A 131 -8.12 -16.09 -14.85
C ARG A 131 -6.88 -15.24 -15.14
N LEU A 132 -6.26 -14.64 -14.13
CA LEU A 132 -5.07 -13.81 -14.28
C LEU A 132 -3.86 -14.63 -14.78
N LYS A 133 -3.63 -15.82 -14.23
CA LYS A 133 -2.63 -16.76 -14.75
C LYS A 133 -2.87 -17.12 -16.21
N LYS A 134 -4.12 -17.40 -16.60
CA LYS A 134 -4.50 -17.69 -18.00
C LYS A 134 -4.27 -16.48 -18.92
N ALA A 135 -4.43 -15.26 -18.41
CA ALA A 135 -4.10 -14.03 -19.13
C ALA A 135 -2.58 -13.79 -19.26
N GLY A 136 -1.77 -14.62 -18.60
CA GLY A 136 -0.32 -14.64 -18.74
C GLY A 136 0.44 -13.85 -17.67
N TYR A 137 -0.19 -13.50 -16.55
CA TYR A 137 0.47 -12.90 -15.38
C TYR A 137 1.14 -13.95 -14.48
N PHE A 138 1.98 -13.50 -13.55
CA PHE A 138 2.70 -14.31 -12.55
C PHE A 138 3.71 -15.33 -13.13
N ARG A 139 4.34 -15.00 -14.26
CA ARG A 139 5.27 -15.92 -14.96
C ARG A 139 6.57 -16.14 -14.19
N ASN A 140 7.03 -15.12 -13.48
CA ASN A 140 8.21 -15.16 -12.63
C ASN A 140 7.90 -15.74 -11.23
N SER A 141 6.63 -16.01 -10.95
CA SER A 141 6.14 -16.55 -9.68
C SER A 141 5.45 -17.91 -9.87
N PRO A 142 6.10 -18.95 -10.42
CA PRO A 142 5.44 -20.21 -10.81
C PRO A 142 4.84 -21.01 -9.64
N ASN A 143 5.34 -20.79 -8.42
CA ASN A 143 4.83 -21.44 -7.21
C ASN A 143 3.61 -20.71 -6.62
N PHE A 144 3.39 -19.44 -6.97
CA PHE A 144 2.27 -18.66 -6.46
C PHE A 144 0.97 -19.39 -6.82
N TRP A 145 0.10 -19.61 -5.84
CA TRP A 145 -1.19 -20.26 -6.01
C TRP A 145 -1.15 -21.69 -6.57
N LYS A 146 -0.05 -22.43 -6.36
CA LYS A 146 0.07 -23.83 -6.79
C LYS A 146 -0.66 -24.80 -5.86
N ASP A 147 -0.73 -24.47 -4.57
CA ASP A 147 -1.38 -25.24 -3.50
C ASP A 147 -2.22 -24.28 -2.65
N LYS A 148 -3.39 -23.90 -3.15
CA LYS A 148 -4.26 -22.88 -2.51
C LYS A 148 -4.86 -23.39 -1.19
N GLU A 149 -4.82 -24.69 -0.97
CA GLU A 149 -5.34 -25.38 0.19
C GLU A 149 -4.62 -24.95 1.47
N ILE A 150 -3.40 -24.37 1.37
CA ILE A 150 -2.72 -23.74 2.52
C ILE A 150 -3.60 -22.66 3.18
N PHE A 151 -4.46 -21.99 2.42
CA PHE A 151 -5.32 -20.93 2.94
C PHE A 151 -6.52 -21.47 3.75
N THR A 152 -6.78 -22.78 3.69
CA THR A 152 -7.76 -23.41 4.59
C THR A 152 -7.22 -23.54 6.02
N GLN A 153 -5.91 -23.40 6.22
CA GLN A 153 -5.30 -23.38 7.55
C GLN A 153 -5.64 -22.07 8.27
N PRO A 154 -6.33 -22.09 9.42
CA PRO A 154 -6.78 -20.85 10.08
C PRO A 154 -5.66 -19.86 10.43
N LYS A 155 -4.46 -20.34 10.75
CA LYS A 155 -3.30 -19.47 11.05
C LYS A 155 -2.82 -18.66 9.84
N ILE A 156 -3.16 -19.10 8.63
CA ILE A 156 -2.87 -18.42 7.37
C ILE A 156 -4.13 -17.71 6.87
N GLY A 157 -5.21 -18.47 6.61
CA GLY A 157 -6.43 -17.95 5.99
C GLY A 157 -7.28 -17.00 6.82
N ASN A 158 -7.09 -16.92 8.15
CA ASN A 158 -7.76 -15.91 8.99
C ASN A 158 -6.87 -14.72 9.32
N ASN A 159 -5.60 -14.75 8.89
CA ASN A 159 -4.67 -13.69 9.23
C ASN A 159 -4.76 -12.60 8.16
N LEU A 160 -5.58 -11.58 8.42
CA LEU A 160 -5.83 -10.49 7.48
C LEU A 160 -4.54 -9.81 7.00
N SER A 161 -3.55 -9.64 7.89
CA SER A 161 -2.26 -9.08 7.50
C SER A 161 -1.50 -9.96 6.50
N LEU A 162 -1.71 -11.28 6.50
CA LEU A 162 -1.11 -12.19 5.52
C LEU A 162 -1.82 -12.18 4.18
N ILE A 163 -3.15 -12.08 4.18
CA ILE A 163 -3.98 -12.41 3.01
C ILE A 163 -4.62 -11.19 2.33
N HIS A 164 -4.53 -9.99 2.92
CA HIS A 164 -5.22 -8.79 2.42
C HIS A 164 -4.89 -8.45 0.97
N HIS A 165 -3.72 -8.82 0.44
CA HIS A 165 -3.40 -8.61 -0.97
C HIS A 165 -4.23 -9.50 -1.91
N ILE A 166 -4.59 -10.71 -1.46
CA ILE A 166 -5.43 -11.63 -2.22
C ILE A 166 -6.90 -11.20 -2.14
N THR A 167 -7.41 -10.99 -0.93
CA THR A 167 -8.81 -10.58 -0.75
C THR A 167 -9.03 -9.15 -1.24
N GLY A 168 -8.07 -8.26 -1.00
CA GLY A 168 -8.06 -6.90 -1.50
C GLY A 168 -8.12 -6.85 -3.02
N ALA A 169 -7.29 -7.62 -3.73
CA ALA A 169 -7.36 -7.66 -5.19
C ALA A 169 -8.73 -8.09 -5.72
N LEU A 170 -9.37 -9.09 -5.08
CA LEU A 170 -10.72 -9.49 -5.42
C LEU A 170 -11.73 -8.34 -5.22
N ARG A 171 -11.66 -7.64 -4.08
CA ARG A 171 -12.54 -6.49 -3.80
C ARG A 171 -12.31 -5.35 -4.78
N VAL A 172 -11.06 -5.05 -5.10
CA VAL A 172 -10.71 -4.02 -6.08
C VAL A 172 -11.28 -4.33 -7.45
N GLY A 173 -11.20 -5.59 -7.89
CA GLY A 173 -11.83 -6.03 -9.13
C GLY A 173 -13.34 -5.75 -9.17
N GLN A 174 -14.03 -6.07 -8.08
CA GLN A 174 -15.47 -5.82 -7.91
C GLN A 174 -15.80 -4.32 -7.91
N MET A 175 -15.09 -3.55 -7.10
CA MET A 175 -15.30 -2.11 -6.91
C MET A 175 -15.05 -1.31 -8.18
N LEU A 176 -13.94 -1.56 -8.89
CA LEU A 176 -13.66 -0.85 -10.14
C LEU A 176 -14.63 -1.19 -11.26
N THR A 177 -15.16 -2.42 -11.25
CA THR A 177 -16.24 -2.82 -12.17
C THR A 177 -17.53 -2.07 -11.87
N GLU A 178 -17.89 -1.92 -10.59
CA GLU A 178 -19.09 -1.22 -10.13
C GLU A 178 -19.00 0.30 -10.38
N ILE A 179 -17.88 0.93 -10.06
CA ILE A 179 -17.64 2.37 -10.30
C ILE A 179 -17.74 2.69 -11.80
N GLY A 180 -17.30 1.78 -12.66
CA GLY A 180 -17.23 1.96 -14.11
C GLY A 180 -16.09 2.89 -14.55
N GLY A 181 -15.93 3.06 -15.87
CA GLY A 181 -14.83 3.88 -16.42
C GLY A 181 -13.46 3.18 -16.46
N PHE A 182 -13.45 1.86 -16.24
CA PHE A 182 -12.33 0.96 -16.44
C PHE A 182 -12.78 -0.21 -17.33
N SER A 183 -11.98 -0.53 -18.34
CA SER A 183 -12.16 -1.74 -19.15
C SER A 183 -11.77 -2.99 -18.35
N LYS A 184 -12.29 -4.16 -18.76
CA LYS A 184 -11.95 -5.44 -18.12
C LYS A 184 -10.43 -5.68 -18.00
N LYS A 185 -9.67 -5.33 -19.03
CA LYS A 185 -8.20 -5.50 -19.03
C LYS A 185 -7.49 -4.52 -18.09
N GLU A 186 -8.07 -3.35 -17.86
CA GLU A 186 -7.57 -2.39 -16.88
C GLU A 186 -7.84 -2.86 -15.46
N VAL A 187 -9.04 -3.38 -15.20
CA VAL A 187 -9.38 -4.01 -13.92
C VAL A 187 -8.42 -5.17 -13.63
N GLU A 188 -8.19 -6.04 -14.62
CA GLU A 188 -7.20 -7.13 -14.54
C GLU A 188 -5.82 -6.65 -14.11
N LEU A 189 -5.34 -5.57 -14.73
CA LEU A 189 -4.02 -5.05 -14.42
C LEU A 189 -3.95 -4.49 -12.98
N VAL A 190 -5.03 -3.86 -12.51
CA VAL A 190 -5.10 -3.35 -11.14
C VAL A 190 -5.18 -4.49 -10.13
N GLU A 191 -5.98 -5.53 -10.39
CA GLU A 191 -6.04 -6.74 -9.55
C GLU A 191 -4.64 -7.37 -9.39
N VAL A 192 -3.88 -7.49 -10.48
CA VAL A 192 -2.49 -7.98 -10.46
C VAL A 192 -1.61 -7.05 -9.63
N GLY A 193 -1.75 -5.73 -9.80
CA GLY A 193 -1.03 -4.74 -9.01
C GLY A 193 -1.22 -4.94 -7.51
N VAL A 194 -2.47 -5.10 -7.08
CA VAL A 194 -2.81 -5.33 -5.67
C VAL A 194 -2.39 -6.73 -5.19
N LEU A 195 -2.42 -7.76 -6.03
CA LEU A 195 -1.86 -9.07 -5.66
C LEU A 195 -0.35 -9.04 -5.42
N GLU A 196 0.39 -8.29 -6.24
CA GLU A 196 1.86 -8.27 -6.19
C GLU A 196 2.43 -7.22 -5.24
N HIS A 197 1.65 -6.22 -4.79
CA HIS A 197 2.22 -5.09 -4.06
C HIS A 197 2.81 -5.45 -2.71
N SER A 198 2.26 -6.45 -2.00
CA SER A 198 2.45 -6.57 -0.55
C SER A 198 3.91 -6.68 -0.16
N THR A 199 4.40 -5.71 0.60
CA THR A 199 5.71 -5.77 1.28
C THR A 199 5.69 -6.76 2.46
N GLY A 200 4.49 -7.24 2.81
CA GLY A 200 4.20 -8.20 3.87
C GLY A 200 5.06 -9.46 3.84
N TYR A 201 5.37 -9.96 2.65
CA TYR A 201 6.05 -11.23 2.51
C TYR A 201 7.41 -11.24 3.25
N TRP A 202 8.14 -10.12 3.37
CA TRP A 202 9.46 -10.11 4.02
C TRP A 202 9.39 -10.45 5.50
N TYR A 203 8.44 -9.86 6.23
CA TYR A 203 8.30 -10.10 7.66
C TYR A 203 7.34 -11.25 7.98
N PHE A 204 6.49 -11.65 7.03
CA PHE A 204 5.51 -12.72 7.23
C PHE A 204 5.89 -14.07 6.63
N ARG A 205 6.94 -14.15 5.80
CA ARG A 205 7.49 -15.40 5.25
C ARG A 205 7.57 -16.51 6.28
N SER A 206 8.19 -16.21 7.43
CA SER A 206 8.36 -17.20 8.50
C SER A 206 7.01 -17.66 9.07
N SER A 207 5.99 -16.79 9.11
CA SER A 207 4.66 -17.16 9.63
C SER A 207 3.98 -18.24 8.78
N ILE A 208 4.14 -18.20 7.45
CA ILE A 208 3.61 -19.25 6.55
C ILE A 208 4.50 -20.48 6.64
N ASN A 209 5.81 -20.30 6.56
CA ASN A 209 6.78 -21.39 6.59
C ASN A 209 6.69 -22.22 7.87
N ASP A 210 6.58 -21.58 9.03
CA ASP A 210 6.47 -22.23 10.34
C ASP A 210 5.16 -23.04 10.46
N VAL A 211 4.06 -22.51 9.92
CA VAL A 211 2.76 -23.20 9.91
C VAL A 211 2.80 -24.43 8.99
N MET A 212 3.46 -24.31 7.84
CA MET A 212 3.53 -25.37 6.83
C MET A 212 4.70 -26.34 7.01
N GLY A 213 5.64 -26.05 7.92
CA GLY A 213 6.84 -26.84 8.13
C GLY A 213 7.78 -26.88 6.90
N SER A 214 7.77 -25.84 6.06
CA SER A 214 8.55 -25.77 4.81
C SER A 214 9.13 -24.38 4.61
N SER A 215 10.42 -24.29 4.25
CA SER A 215 11.14 -23.02 4.03
C SER A 215 10.64 -22.21 2.84
N ASP A 216 9.91 -22.84 1.92
CA ASP A 216 9.46 -22.23 0.65
C ASP A 216 7.94 -22.08 0.55
N ALA A 217 7.18 -22.41 1.60
CA ALA A 217 5.72 -22.36 1.57
C ALA A 217 5.17 -20.94 1.31
N TRP A 218 5.90 -19.91 1.75
CA TRP A 218 5.55 -18.51 1.49
C TRP A 218 5.39 -18.19 -0.01
N ALA A 219 6.12 -18.88 -0.89
CA ALA A 219 6.11 -18.63 -2.34
C ALA A 219 4.77 -19.03 -2.98
N ILE A 220 3.94 -19.81 -2.28
CA ILE A 220 2.57 -20.13 -2.68
C ILE A 220 1.66 -18.91 -2.48
N ALA A 221 1.92 -18.08 -1.48
CA ALA A 221 1.05 -16.96 -1.10
C ALA A 221 1.43 -15.62 -1.71
N TYR A 222 2.70 -15.41 -2.04
CA TYR A 222 3.20 -14.10 -2.47
C TYR A 222 3.88 -14.19 -3.85
N PRO A 223 3.27 -13.59 -4.89
CA PRO A 223 3.95 -13.38 -6.16
C PRO A 223 4.92 -12.20 -6.04
N ALA A 224 5.96 -12.19 -6.87
CA ALA A 224 6.85 -11.04 -7.01
C ALA A 224 6.23 -9.97 -7.93
N PRO A 225 6.50 -8.67 -7.73
CA PRO A 225 6.13 -7.62 -8.68
C PRO A 225 6.79 -7.79 -10.05
N GLU A 226 5.99 -8.12 -11.06
CA GLU A 226 6.48 -8.39 -12.42
C GLU A 226 6.31 -7.19 -13.34
N ASN A 227 5.14 -6.56 -13.29
CA ASN A 227 4.77 -5.46 -14.17
C ASN A 227 4.98 -4.09 -13.53
N ASP A 228 5.05 -3.04 -14.35
CA ASP A 228 5.40 -1.69 -13.88
C ASP A 228 4.37 -1.11 -12.91
N LEU A 229 3.08 -1.45 -13.07
CA LEU A 229 2.03 -1.01 -12.16
C LEU A 229 2.21 -1.65 -10.77
N ALA A 230 2.43 -2.97 -10.71
CA ALA A 230 2.70 -3.67 -9.45
C ALA A 230 3.94 -3.13 -8.74
N LYS A 231 5.03 -2.87 -9.49
CA LYS A 231 6.26 -2.31 -8.94
C LYS A 231 6.05 -0.92 -8.35
N LEU A 232 5.23 -0.08 -8.98
CA LEU A 232 4.91 1.25 -8.46
C LEU A 232 4.11 1.20 -7.15
N ILE A 233 3.07 0.37 -7.09
CA ILE A 233 2.25 0.22 -5.87
C ILE A 233 3.10 -0.38 -4.75
N HIS A 234 3.91 -1.39 -5.07
CA HIS A 234 4.86 -1.99 -4.13
C HIS A 234 5.83 -0.95 -3.56
N ASP A 235 6.48 -0.16 -4.42
CA ASP A 235 7.43 0.86 -4.00
C ASP A 235 6.75 1.94 -3.15
N ALA A 236 5.52 2.33 -3.45
CA ALA A 236 4.80 3.35 -2.70
C ALA A 236 4.40 2.88 -1.30
N ASP A 237 3.81 1.69 -1.17
CA ASP A 237 3.51 1.08 0.14
C ASP A 237 4.79 0.98 0.98
N LEU A 238 5.88 0.52 0.35
CA LEU A 238 7.19 0.41 0.99
C LEU A 238 7.70 1.76 1.50
N ILE A 239 7.77 2.77 0.63
CA ILE A 239 8.34 4.08 0.94
C ILE A 239 7.49 4.81 1.99
N SER A 240 6.17 4.57 1.99
CA SER A 240 5.26 5.18 2.97
C SER A 240 5.60 4.81 4.42
N GLN A 241 6.34 3.72 4.65
CA GLN A 241 6.76 3.31 5.99
C GLN A 241 7.93 4.16 6.54
N PHE A 242 8.67 4.88 5.68
CA PHE A 242 9.90 5.60 6.03
C PHE A 242 9.59 7.00 6.61
N VAL A 243 8.67 7.04 7.58
CA VAL A 243 8.27 8.26 8.27
C VAL A 243 9.07 8.34 9.58
N PRO A 244 9.97 9.32 9.76
CA PRO A 244 10.84 9.41 10.93
C PRO A 244 10.10 9.28 12.26
N GLU A 245 8.94 9.91 12.40
CA GLU A 245 8.10 9.88 13.61
C GLU A 245 7.60 8.48 13.95
N SER A 246 7.46 7.61 12.94
CA SER A 246 7.03 6.22 13.12
C SER A 246 8.20 5.25 13.39
N VAL A 247 9.45 5.71 13.19
CA VAL A 247 10.66 4.87 13.17
C VAL A 247 11.63 5.19 14.31
N VAL A 248 11.94 6.47 14.53
CA VAL A 248 13.08 6.90 15.35
C VAL A 248 12.71 7.13 16.82
N PRO A 249 11.66 7.90 17.16
CA PRO A 249 11.36 8.25 18.55
C PRO A 249 11.15 7.01 19.43
N GLU A 250 11.48 7.14 20.72
CA GLU A 250 11.11 6.14 21.71
C GLU A 250 9.59 5.89 21.69
N GLY A 251 9.19 4.62 21.76
CA GLY A 251 7.77 4.24 21.69
C GLY A 251 7.14 4.38 20.30
N SER A 252 7.91 4.73 19.26
CA SER A 252 7.43 4.77 17.88
C SER A 252 6.94 3.39 17.39
N LYS A 253 6.07 3.39 16.37
CA LYS A 253 5.42 2.18 15.82
C LYS A 253 6.43 1.05 15.59
N TRP A 254 7.53 1.34 14.90
CA TRP A 254 8.50 0.33 14.50
C TRP A 254 9.38 -0.14 15.66
N ARG A 255 9.74 0.74 16.60
CA ARG A 255 10.45 0.33 17.81
C ARG A 255 9.59 -0.54 18.74
N VAL A 256 8.30 -0.19 18.90
CA VAL A 256 7.34 -1.05 19.61
C VAL A 256 7.19 -2.41 18.93
N LEU A 257 7.24 -2.45 17.59
CA LEU A 257 7.19 -3.71 16.85
C LEU A 257 8.47 -4.54 17.06
N ALA A 258 9.66 -3.92 17.12
CA ALA A 258 10.93 -4.54 17.53
C ALA A 258 10.80 -5.31 18.84
N THR A 259 10.22 -4.69 19.87
CA THR A 259 9.97 -5.33 21.17
C THR A 259 8.92 -6.44 21.07
N LYS A 260 7.75 -6.15 20.46
CA LYS A 260 6.62 -7.08 20.49
C LYS A 260 6.82 -8.33 19.63
N ARG A 261 7.29 -8.13 18.41
CA ARG A 261 7.44 -9.19 17.39
C ARG A 261 8.78 -9.88 17.47
N TRP A 262 9.85 -9.08 17.56
CA TRP A 262 11.23 -9.57 17.47
C TRP A 262 11.95 -9.62 18.82
N LYS A 263 11.24 -9.33 19.92
CA LYS A 263 11.69 -9.49 21.31
C LYS A 263 12.95 -8.69 21.65
N ALA A 264 13.14 -7.54 21.00
CA ALA A 264 14.16 -6.56 21.40
C ALA A 264 13.98 -6.17 22.87
N LYS A 265 15.08 -6.04 23.62
CA LYS A 265 15.09 -5.76 25.06
C LYS A 265 15.68 -4.41 25.41
N THR A 266 16.45 -3.82 24.51
CA THR A 266 17.15 -2.54 24.74
C THR A 266 16.92 -1.59 23.58
N THR A 267 17.13 -0.29 23.80
CA THR A 267 17.08 0.71 22.73
C THR A 267 18.04 0.39 21.58
N GLN A 268 19.23 -0.12 21.90
CA GLN A 268 20.21 -0.54 20.88
C GLN A 268 19.68 -1.71 20.06
N GLU A 269 19.09 -2.73 20.69
CA GLU A 269 18.50 -3.87 19.98
C GLU A 269 17.30 -3.47 19.12
N GLU A 270 16.44 -2.59 19.64
CA GLU A 270 15.32 -2.02 18.88
C GLU A 270 15.81 -1.31 17.62
N ALA A 271 16.76 -0.38 17.79
CA ALA A 271 17.33 0.37 16.68
C ALA A 271 18.03 -0.53 15.67
N HIS A 272 18.75 -1.56 16.12
CA HIS A 272 19.43 -2.49 15.23
C HIS A 272 18.46 -3.34 14.41
N ILE A 273 17.40 -3.87 15.04
CA ILE A 273 16.34 -4.61 14.34
C ILE A 273 15.62 -3.71 13.34
N VAL A 274 15.22 -2.50 13.75
CA VAL A 274 14.51 -1.55 12.89
C VAL A 274 15.39 -1.13 11.72
N TYR A 275 16.66 -0.81 11.96
CA TYR A 275 17.63 -0.49 10.91
C TYR A 275 17.73 -1.62 9.88
N TYR A 276 17.86 -2.88 10.33
CA TYR A 276 17.96 -4.02 9.43
C TYR A 276 16.69 -4.21 8.59
N VAL A 277 15.50 -4.10 9.21
CA VAL A 277 14.22 -4.20 8.51
C VAL A 277 14.10 -3.10 7.44
N PHE A 278 14.36 -1.85 7.80
CA PHE A 278 14.26 -0.74 6.84
C PHE A 278 15.36 -0.78 5.77
N LYS A 279 16.54 -1.34 6.06
CA LYS A 279 17.55 -1.61 5.04
C LYS A 279 17.04 -2.62 4.02
N LEU A 280 16.42 -3.72 4.47
CA LEU A 280 15.81 -4.70 3.57
C LEU A 280 14.71 -4.08 2.71
N LEU A 281 13.85 -3.24 3.30
CA LEU A 281 12.85 -2.49 2.55
C LEU A 281 13.51 -1.54 1.53
N TYR A 282 14.54 -0.81 1.95
CA TYR A 282 15.26 0.11 1.06
C TYR A 282 15.85 -0.62 -0.16
N ASP A 283 16.49 -1.77 0.06
CA ASP A 283 17.07 -2.59 -1.00
C ASP A 283 16.01 -3.24 -1.92
N GLU A 284 14.76 -3.31 -1.46
CA GLU A 284 13.66 -4.01 -2.14
C GLU A 284 12.96 -3.15 -3.21
N ALA A 285 13.13 -1.82 -3.17
CA ALA A 285 12.55 -0.90 -4.15
C ALA A 285 12.86 -1.32 -5.60
N LYS A 286 11.82 -1.42 -6.43
CA LYS A 286 11.83 -2.05 -7.76
C LYS A 286 12.11 -1.08 -8.88
N THR A 287 11.52 0.10 -8.84
CA THR A 287 11.65 1.11 -9.89
C THR A 287 12.80 2.07 -9.59
N ASP A 288 13.35 2.71 -10.63
CA ASP A 288 14.41 3.71 -10.43
C ASP A 288 13.90 4.93 -9.66
N ALA A 289 12.65 5.35 -9.88
CA ALA A 289 12.01 6.40 -9.08
C ALA A 289 11.80 5.97 -7.63
N GLY A 290 11.34 4.74 -7.40
CA GLY A 290 11.20 4.16 -6.07
C GLY A 290 12.52 4.11 -5.31
N LYS A 291 13.60 3.64 -5.95
CA LYS A 291 14.94 3.63 -5.33
C LYS A 291 15.43 5.02 -4.92
N ARG A 292 15.18 6.04 -5.75
CA ARG A 292 15.54 7.44 -5.42
C ARG A 292 14.73 7.94 -4.22
N LEU A 293 13.42 7.75 -4.24
CA LEU A 293 12.54 8.17 -3.13
C LEU A 293 12.84 7.40 -1.83
N ALA A 294 13.05 6.09 -1.92
CA ALA A 294 13.47 5.27 -0.79
C ALA A 294 14.79 5.77 -0.21
N LYS A 295 15.75 6.14 -1.07
CA LYS A 295 17.02 6.75 -0.63
C LYS A 295 16.80 8.07 0.11
N GLU A 296 16.01 8.98 -0.47
CA GLU A 296 15.73 10.29 0.15
C GLU A 296 15.12 10.14 1.56
N LYS A 297 14.25 9.15 1.76
CA LYS A 297 13.65 8.87 3.07
C LYS A 297 14.59 8.09 3.99
N TRP A 298 15.33 7.13 3.46
CA TRP A 298 16.33 6.35 4.20
C TRP A 298 17.40 7.25 4.82
N ASP A 299 17.88 8.24 4.05
CA ASP A 299 18.89 9.20 4.50
C ASP A 299 18.41 10.07 5.69
N GLN A 300 17.10 10.13 5.95
CA GLN A 300 16.52 10.83 7.11
C GLN A 300 16.44 9.96 8.36
N ILE A 301 16.22 8.64 8.21
CA ILE A 301 16.00 7.73 9.35
C ILE A 301 17.26 6.97 9.76
N ALA A 302 18.12 6.60 8.81
CA ALA A 302 19.25 5.74 9.06
C ALA A 302 20.29 6.36 10.02
N PRO A 303 20.69 7.64 9.87
CA PRO A 303 21.66 8.26 10.79
C PRO A 303 21.17 8.29 12.24
N GLU A 304 19.87 8.52 12.45
CA GLU A 304 19.28 8.55 13.78
C GLU A 304 19.25 7.15 14.42
N LEU A 305 18.92 6.11 13.64
CA LEU A 305 19.00 4.72 14.12
C LEU A 305 20.44 4.32 14.45
N ILE A 306 21.42 4.73 13.62
CA ILE A 306 22.86 4.50 13.87
C ILE A 306 23.29 5.12 15.21
N LYS A 307 22.85 6.34 15.48
CA LYS A 307 23.12 7.03 16.75
C LYS A 307 22.55 6.28 17.95
N LEU A 308 21.33 5.73 17.85
CA LEU A 308 20.71 4.93 18.90
C LEU A 308 21.47 3.63 19.19
N MET A 309 22.26 3.13 18.23
CA MET A 309 23.14 1.97 18.40
C MET A 309 24.51 2.32 19.02
N GLY A 310 24.78 3.60 19.31
CA GLY A 310 26.07 4.06 19.81
C GLY A 310 27.19 4.07 18.76
N LEU A 311 26.83 4.04 17.48
CA LEU A 311 27.77 4.03 16.34
C LEU A 311 28.00 5.44 15.80
N GLN A 312 29.08 5.62 15.04
CA GLN A 312 29.43 6.90 14.42
C GLN A 312 28.59 7.15 13.15
N PRO A 313 28.30 8.41 12.79
CA PRO A 313 27.64 8.72 11.53
C PRO A 313 28.38 8.12 10.33
N GLY A 314 27.66 7.39 9.47
CA GLY A 314 28.21 6.72 8.29
C GLY A 314 28.72 5.30 8.54
N ASP A 315 28.74 4.84 9.79
CA ASP A 315 29.01 3.43 10.09
C ASP A 315 27.98 2.52 9.41
N ASN A 316 28.40 1.30 9.05
CA ASN A 316 27.49 0.25 8.60
C ASN A 316 27.19 -0.69 9.78
N PRO A 317 26.02 -0.60 10.42
CA PRO A 317 25.67 -1.43 11.57
C PRO A 317 25.74 -2.92 11.28
N ILE A 318 25.44 -3.36 10.04
CA ILE A 318 25.49 -4.79 9.69
C ILE A 318 26.92 -5.29 9.57
N ALA A 319 27.85 -4.46 9.12
CA ALA A 319 29.26 -4.83 9.07
C ALA A 319 29.89 -4.88 10.47
N ILE A 320 29.43 -4.03 11.39
CA ILE A 320 30.01 -3.88 12.74
C ILE A 320 29.35 -4.82 13.76
N LEU A 321 28.02 -4.84 13.81
CA LEU A 321 27.21 -5.58 14.77
C LEU A 321 26.71 -6.94 14.22
N GLY A 322 26.86 -7.18 12.91
CA GLY A 322 26.29 -8.33 12.22
C GLY A 322 24.79 -8.18 11.93
N VAL A 323 24.19 -9.20 11.31
CA VAL A 323 22.72 -9.28 11.15
C VAL A 323 22.08 -9.51 12.53
N PRO A 324 20.94 -8.87 12.89
CA PRO A 324 20.28 -9.15 14.16
C PRO A 324 19.94 -10.64 14.31
N ALA A 325 20.20 -11.23 15.48
CA ALA A 325 20.12 -12.68 15.72
C ALA A 325 18.78 -13.33 15.29
N ILE A 326 17.67 -12.59 15.40
CA ILE A 326 16.35 -13.06 15.00
C ILE A 326 16.20 -13.32 13.48
N PHE A 327 17.09 -12.74 12.65
CA PHE A 327 17.09 -12.85 11.19
C PHE A 327 18.25 -13.69 10.62
N GLN A 328 19.08 -14.31 11.46
CA GLN A 328 20.22 -15.13 11.00
C GLN A 328 19.82 -16.58 10.59
N LYS A 329 18.54 -16.82 10.30
CA LYS A 329 17.98 -18.16 10.09
C LYS A 329 18.06 -18.65 8.66
#